data_AF-A0A7X7RGR7-F1
#
_entry.id   AF-A0A7X7RGR7-F1
#
_cell.length_a   1.000
_cell.length_b   1.000
_cell.length_c   1.000
_cell.angle_alpha   90.00
_cell.angle_beta   90.00
_cell.angle_gamma   90.00
#
_symmetry.space_group_name_H-M   'P 1'
#
loop_
_entity.id
_entity.type
_entity.pdbx_description
1 polymer ?
#
loop_
_entity_poly.entity_id
_entity_poly.type
_entity_poly.pdbx_seq_one_letter_code
_entity_poly.pdbx_strand_id
1 'polypeptide(L)'
;MSTESLQDYVFTSKYSRYLPDKMRRETFEEAVDRVIDMHRRHFASRGMEVEDLLAICERGMKNRLMLGSQRAMQFGGDPILRKHARIYNCTTSYCDRPRFFQEALWLLL
;
A
#
# COMPACT_ATOMS: atom_id res chain seq x y z
N MET A 1 10.94 -10.37 -24.14
CA MET A 1 9.88 -9.79 -23.30
C MET A 1 10.19 -8.31 -23.16
N SER A 2 9.26 -7.40 -23.45
CA SER A 2 9.54 -5.96 -23.28
C SER A 2 9.62 -5.60 -21.80
N THR A 3 10.28 -4.48 -21.49
CA THR A 3 10.33 -3.93 -20.13
C THR A 3 8.94 -3.63 -19.58
N GLU A 4 8.03 -3.17 -20.43
CA GLU A 4 6.62 -2.92 -20.12
C GLU A 4 5.90 -4.22 -19.72
N SER A 5 6.04 -5.29 -20.50
CA SER A 5 5.44 -6.59 -20.17
C SER A 5 5.96 -7.15 -18.84
N LEU A 6 7.23 -6.93 -18.51
CA LEU A 6 7.81 -7.34 -17.21
C LEU A 6 7.22 -6.53 -16.05
N GLN A 7 7.04 -5.22 -16.21
CA GLN A 7 6.43 -4.37 -15.18
C GLN A 7 5.00 -4.81 -14.89
N ASP A 8 4.21 -5.07 -15.93
CA ASP A 8 2.82 -5.50 -15.79
C ASP A 8 2.72 -6.89 -15.18
N TYR A 9 3.62 -7.81 -15.56
CA TYR A 9 3.71 -9.13 -14.93
C TYR A 9 4.03 -9.04 -13.43
N VAL A 10 5.02 -8.23 -13.05
CA VAL A 10 5.40 -8.05 -11.64
C VAL A 10 4.24 -7.44 -10.85
N PHE A 11 3.60 -6.40 -11.38
CA PHE A 11 2.44 -5.79 -10.74
C PHE A 11 1.30 -6.78 -10.56
N THR A 12 0.92 -7.47 -11.64
CA THR A 12 -0.20 -8.41 -11.64
C THR A 12 0.06 -9.59 -10.70
N SER A 13 1.27 -10.14 -10.71
CA SER A 13 1.61 -11.30 -9.88
C SER A 13 1.74 -10.99 -8.38
N LYS A 14 2.21 -9.79 -8.00
CA LYS A 14 2.58 -9.46 -6.61
C LYS A 14 1.62 -8.52 -5.90
N TYR A 15 1.10 -7.51 -6.59
CA TYR A 15 0.41 -6.39 -5.94
C TYR A 15 -1.07 -6.32 -6.28
N SER A 16 -1.47 -6.83 -7.46
CA SER A 16 -2.87 -6.77 -7.87
C SER A 16 -3.76 -7.69 -7.01
N ARG A 17 -4.85 -7.13 -6.51
CA ARG A 17 -5.93 -7.86 -5.83
C ARG A 17 -6.95 -8.40 -6.82
N TYR A 18 -7.54 -9.54 -6.49
CA TYR A 18 -8.71 -10.03 -7.21
C TYR A 18 -9.93 -9.18 -6.83
N LEU A 19 -10.68 -8.75 -7.84
CA LEU A 19 -11.95 -8.03 -7.71
C LEU A 19 -13.08 -9.01 -8.03
N PRO A 20 -13.77 -9.58 -7.02
CA PRO A 20 -14.80 -10.60 -7.24
C PRO A 20 -15.89 -10.14 -8.20
N ASP A 21 -16.37 -8.91 -8.03
CA ASP A 21 -17.48 -8.35 -8.83
C ASP A 21 -17.13 -8.18 -10.32
N LYS A 22 -15.84 -7.96 -10.63
CA LYS A 22 -15.35 -7.80 -12.01
C LYS A 22 -14.74 -9.08 -12.58
N MET A 23 -14.67 -10.16 -11.79
CA MET A 23 -14.07 -11.44 -12.16
C MET A 23 -12.64 -11.33 -12.75
N ARG A 24 -11.85 -10.37 -12.26
CA ARG A 24 -10.47 -10.13 -12.71
C ARG A 24 -9.62 -9.53 -11.60
N ARG A 25 -8.31 -9.45 -11.82
CA ARG A 25 -7.43 -8.67 -10.94
C ARG A 25 -7.51 -7.17 -11.27
N GLU A 26 -7.26 -6.34 -10.27
CA GLU A 26 -7.22 -4.88 -10.41
C GLU A 26 -6.11 -4.44 -11.37
N THR A 27 -6.32 -3.34 -12.08
CA THR A 27 -5.28 -2.67 -12.87
C THR A 27 -4.34 -1.88 -11.95
N PHE A 28 -3.22 -1.40 -12.49
CA PHE A 28 -2.30 -0.52 -11.74
C PHE A 28 -3.02 0.75 -11.25
N GLU A 29 -3.82 1.37 -12.10
CA GLU A 29 -4.59 2.58 -11.76
C GLU A 29 -5.60 2.31 -10.65
N GLU A 30 -6.35 1.20 -10.72
CA GLU A 30 -7.29 0.80 -9.67
C GLU A 30 -6.57 0.52 -8.33
N ALA A 31 -5.35 -0.03 -8.37
CA ALA A 31 -4.56 -0.22 -7.16
C ALA A 31 -4.04 1.12 -6.60
N VAL A 32 -3.68 2.09 -7.45
CA VAL A 32 -3.34 3.45 -7.02
C VAL A 32 -4.54 4.11 -6.35
N ASP A 33 -5.72 4.03 -6.97
CA ASP A 33 -6.97 4.57 -6.44
C ASP A 33 -7.26 4.00 -5.05
N ARG A 34 -7.14 2.66 -4.91
CA ARG A 34 -7.30 1.98 -3.61
C ARG A 34 -6.34 2.50 -2.53
N VAL A 35 -5.10 2.82 -2.87
CA VAL A 35 -4.11 3.38 -1.93
C VAL A 35 -4.43 4.83 -1.59
N ILE A 36 -4.81 5.64 -2.57
CA ILE A 36 -5.15 7.06 -2.37
C ILE A 36 -6.44 7.17 -1.55
N ASP A 37 -7.48 6.40 -1.85
CA ASP A 37 -8.73 6.36 -1.09
C ASP A 37 -8.55 5.92 0.36
N MET A 38 -7.60 5.02 0.62
CA MET A 38 -7.23 4.67 1.99
C MET A 38 -6.67 5.89 2.74
N HIS A 39 -5.75 6.64 2.13
CA HIS A 39 -5.18 7.84 2.73
C HIS A 39 -6.22 8.94 2.87
N ARG A 40 -7.08 9.15 1.86
CA ARG A 40 -8.20 10.09 1.88
C ARG A 40 -9.10 9.85 3.09
N ARG A 41 -9.58 8.60 3.28
CA ARG A 41 -10.39 8.23 4.45
C ARG A 41 -9.64 8.44 5.77
N HIS A 42 -8.36 8.04 5.83
CA HIS A 42 -7.55 8.20 7.03
C HIS A 42 -7.41 9.67 7.44
N PHE A 43 -7.00 10.54 6.52
CA PHE A 43 -6.80 11.97 6.80
C PHE A 43 -8.11 12.71 7.07
N ALA A 44 -9.19 12.39 6.33
CA ALA A 44 -10.51 12.95 6.60
C ALA A 44 -10.99 12.62 8.02
N SER A 45 -10.79 11.37 8.49
CA SER A 45 -11.13 10.98 9.88
C SER A 45 -10.32 11.71 10.96
N ARG A 46 -9.25 12.42 10.56
CA ARG A 46 -8.39 13.22 11.44
C ARG A 46 -8.66 14.72 11.28
N GLY A 47 -9.65 15.11 10.47
CA GLY A 47 -9.98 16.51 10.18
C GLY A 47 -8.89 17.22 9.37
N MET A 48 -8.13 16.48 8.56
CA MET A 48 -7.05 17.03 7.74
C MET A 48 -7.51 17.19 6.29
N GLU A 49 -7.56 18.43 5.81
CA GLU A 49 -7.87 18.77 4.43
C GLU A 49 -6.61 18.69 3.56
N VAL A 50 -6.42 17.55 2.88
CA VAL A 50 -5.20 17.26 2.09
C VAL A 50 -5.51 16.80 0.67
N GLU A 51 -6.72 17.05 0.17
CA GLU A 51 -7.16 16.56 -1.15
C GLU A 51 -6.28 17.06 -2.30
N ASP A 52 -5.86 18.32 -2.26
CA ASP A 52 -4.95 18.88 -3.28
C ASP A 52 -3.62 18.10 -3.35
N LEU A 53 -3.09 17.70 -2.20
CA LEU A 53 -1.86 16.89 -2.10
C LEU A 53 -2.10 15.46 -2.59
N LEU A 54 -3.24 14.86 -2.22
CA LEU A 54 -3.61 13.52 -2.67
C LEU A 54 -3.80 13.46 -4.18
N ALA A 55 -4.39 14.49 -4.79
CA ALA A 55 -4.56 14.59 -6.23
C ALA A 55 -3.20 14.70 -6.96
N ILE A 56 -2.22 15.42 -6.38
CA ILE A 56 -0.85 15.45 -6.92
C ILE A 56 -0.21 14.06 -6.84
N CYS A 57 -0.31 13.39 -5.70
CA CYS A 57 0.23 12.04 -5.50
C CYS A 57 -0.43 11.02 -6.45
N GLU A 58 -1.75 11.05 -6.60
CA GLU A 58 -2.50 10.17 -7.48
C GLU A 58 -2.04 10.31 -8.93
N ARG A 59 -1.98 11.54 -9.45
CA ARG A 59 -1.48 11.82 -10.80
C ARG A 59 -0.03 11.37 -10.97
N GLY A 60 0.83 11.66 -9.99
CA GLY A 60 2.24 11.25 -9.99
C GLY A 60 2.41 9.73 -10.02
N MET A 61 1.58 9.00 -9.26
CA MET A 61 1.59 7.55 -9.22
C MET A 61 1.07 6.93 -10.52
N LYS A 62 -0.08 7.39 -11.05
CA LYS A 62 -0.64 6.91 -12.33
C LYS A 62 0.32 7.13 -13.50
N ASN A 63 1.01 8.26 -13.51
CA ASN A 63 2.04 8.58 -14.51
C ASN A 63 3.40 7.91 -14.23
N ARG A 64 3.52 7.08 -13.18
CA ARG A 64 4.74 6.37 -12.77
C ARG A 64 5.94 7.31 -12.49
N LEU A 65 5.69 8.57 -12.13
CA LEU A 65 6.71 9.53 -11.69
C LEU A 65 7.18 9.25 -10.26
N MET A 66 6.30 8.64 -9.46
CA MET A 66 6.59 8.14 -8.12
C MET A 66 5.82 6.84 -7.90
N LEU A 67 6.33 5.97 -7.04
CA LEU A 67 5.69 4.70 -6.71
C LEU A 67 5.37 4.64 -5.22
N GLY A 68 4.25 4.01 -4.88
CA GLY A 68 3.97 3.61 -3.51
C GLY A 68 4.95 2.53 -3.04
N SER A 69 5.12 2.39 -1.73
CA SER A 69 5.87 1.25 -1.19
C SER A 69 5.20 -0.06 -1.59
N GLN A 70 5.98 -1.13 -1.76
CA GLN A 70 5.46 -2.46 -2.11
C GLN A 70 4.35 -2.91 -1.15
N ARG A 71 4.52 -2.62 0.14
CA ARG A 71 3.55 -2.90 1.20
C ARG A 71 2.28 -2.06 1.07
N ALA A 72 2.38 -0.79 0.72
CA ALA A 72 1.21 0.05 0.43
C ALA A 72 0.44 -0.51 -0.78
N MET A 73 1.12 -0.88 -1.85
CA MET A 73 0.47 -1.47 -3.02
C MET A 73 -0.21 -2.81 -2.69
N GLN A 74 0.45 -3.68 -1.93
CA GLN A 74 -0.10 -4.99 -1.52
C GLN A 74 -1.27 -4.86 -0.54
N PHE A 75 -1.13 -4.05 0.51
CA PHE A 75 -2.07 -3.99 1.65
C PHE A 75 -2.99 -2.77 1.68
N GLY A 76 -2.84 -1.80 0.77
CA GLY A 76 -3.66 -0.58 0.67
C GLY A 76 -5.16 -0.80 0.89
N GLY A 77 -5.79 0.09 1.64
CA GLY A 77 -7.16 -0.04 2.10
C GLY A 77 -7.26 -0.53 3.54
N ASP A 78 -8.35 -1.21 3.85
CA ASP A 78 -8.71 -1.60 5.22
C ASP A 78 -7.68 -2.46 5.96
N PRO A 79 -6.90 -3.37 5.32
CA PRO A 79 -5.87 -4.12 6.03
C PRO A 79 -4.87 -3.21 6.76
N ILE A 80 -4.42 -2.14 6.12
CA ILE A 80 -3.49 -1.17 6.73
C ILE A 80 -4.21 -0.36 7.82
N LEU A 81 -5.44 0.09 7.59
CA LEU A 81 -6.19 0.86 8.60
C LEU A 81 -6.50 0.04 9.86
N ARG A 82 -6.68 -1.29 9.73
CA ARG A 82 -6.86 -2.19 10.88
C ARG A 82 -5.55 -2.48 11.63
N LYS A 83 -4.42 -2.53 10.92
CA LYS A 83 -3.08 -2.79 11.48
C LYS A 83 -2.06 -1.93 10.75
N HIS A 84 -1.83 -0.71 11.26
CA HIS A 84 -0.94 0.27 10.62
C HIS A 84 0.46 -0.27 10.33
N ALA A 85 0.98 -1.19 11.16
CA ALA A 85 2.26 -1.86 10.94
C ALA A 85 2.40 -2.49 9.53
N ARG A 86 1.30 -2.86 8.87
CA ARG A 86 1.33 -3.47 7.53
C ARG A 86 1.89 -2.56 6.43
N ILE A 87 1.87 -1.23 6.60
CA ILE A 87 2.40 -0.30 5.59
C ILE A 87 3.93 -0.26 5.59
N TYR A 88 4.56 -0.64 6.70
CA TYR A 88 6.01 -0.67 6.83
C TYR A 88 6.56 -2.03 6.42
N ASN A 89 7.69 -2.01 5.71
CA ASN A 89 8.38 -3.23 5.30
C ASN A 89 9.50 -3.61 6.26
N CYS A 90 10.17 -2.61 6.84
CA CYS A 90 11.33 -2.78 7.68
C CYS A 90 11.07 -2.11 9.03
N THR A 91 11.66 -2.67 10.08
CA THR A 91 11.61 -2.15 11.46
C THR A 91 12.96 -2.37 12.12
N THR A 92 13.28 -1.56 13.13
CA THR A 92 14.47 -1.72 13.95
C THR A 92 14.12 -1.43 15.41
N SER A 93 14.73 -2.15 16.33
CA SER A 93 14.57 -1.96 17.77
C SER A 93 15.76 -2.57 18.51
N TYR A 94 16.08 -2.03 19.68
CA TYR A 94 17.00 -2.68 20.60
C TYR A 94 16.37 -3.98 21.14
N CYS A 95 17.23 -5.00 21.33
CA CYS A 95 16.88 -6.27 21.95
C CYS A 95 17.38 -6.26 23.41
N ASP A 96 16.78 -5.40 24.24
CA ASP A 96 17.24 -5.10 25.61
C ASP A 96 16.21 -5.49 26.70
N ARG A 97 15.05 -6.03 26.31
CA ARG A 97 13.99 -6.49 27.23
C ARG A 97 13.30 -7.75 26.72
N PRO A 98 12.87 -8.69 27.59
CA PRO A 98 12.20 -9.92 27.16
C PRO A 98 10.96 -9.71 26.28
N ARG A 99 10.21 -8.63 26.49
CA ARG A 99 9.04 -8.29 25.68
C ARG A 99 9.38 -8.03 24.19
N PHE A 100 10.63 -7.69 23.86
CA PHE A 100 11.10 -7.53 22.48
C PHE A 100 10.75 -8.74 21.61
N PHE A 101 10.94 -9.97 22.11
CA PHE A 101 10.69 -11.17 21.31
C PHE A 101 9.24 -11.30 20.87
N GLN A 102 8.29 -10.94 21.74
CA GLN A 102 6.86 -10.96 21.41
C GLN A 102 6.52 -9.91 20.35
N GLU A 103 7.07 -8.69 20.48
CA GLU A 103 6.82 -7.59 19.53
C GLU A 103 7.46 -7.86 18.18
N ALA A 104 8.70 -8.36 18.15
CA ALA A 104 9.40 -8.75 16.94
C ALA A 104 8.65 -9.86 16.22
N LEU A 105 8.22 -10.91 16.94
CA LEU A 105 7.42 -11.99 16.36
C LEU A 105 6.09 -11.46 15.79
N TRP A 106 5.40 -10.55 16.49
CA TRP A 106 4.16 -9.95 15.99
C TRP A 106 4.36 -9.14 14.70
N LEU A 107 5.50 -8.45 14.55
CA LEU A 107 5.82 -7.69 13.33
C LEU A 107 6.22 -8.59 12.15
N LEU A 108 6.78 -9.77 12.42
CA LEU A 108 7.22 -10.73 11.39
C LEU A 108 6.09 -11.62 10.84
N LEU A 109 4.91 -11.64 11.48
CA LEU A 109 3.73 -12.44 11.12
C LEU A 109 2.63 -11.58 10.44
#